data_AF-A0A6S7FSD1-F1
#
_entry.id   AF-A0A6S7FSD1-F1
#
_cell.length_a   1.000
_cell.length_b   1.000
_cell.length_c   1.000
_cell.angle_alpha   90.00
_cell.angle_beta   90.00
_cell.angle_gamma   90.00
#
_symmetry.space_group_name_H-M   'P 1'
#
loop_
_entity.id
_entity.type
_entity.pdbx_description
1 polymer ?
#
loop_
_entity_poly.entity_id
_entity_poly.type
_entity_poly.pdbx_seq_one_letter_code
_entity_poly.pdbx_strand_id
1 'polypeptide(L)'
;MNWPSLGDEPLNEYSTPFLATMAFPSLFPDSRGDPTNPCLLHNVTFSSKVQHLIKFAEKNDNKWVYRFASHPRFSYWALDMIQRRRALQQSAIFLKQNPAEAHLTIDQLKDMANANDSYTFMSKLSRYVGNVTGSPSYWFKIREDLKAIISQKGAPTIFFTFSAADLHGLNSIHYFIYILMICPQKKKWKMCITIHTL
;
A
#
# COMPACT_ATOMS: atom_id res chain seq x y z
N MET A 1 36.89 -1.26 -3.03
CA MET A 1 35.44 -1.50 -3.03
C MET A 1 35.08 -1.97 -1.62
N ASN A 2 34.51 -1.11 -0.77
CA ASN A 2 34.05 -1.53 0.55
C ASN A 2 32.74 -2.30 0.36
N TRP A 3 32.78 -3.60 0.63
CA TRP A 3 31.58 -4.42 0.75
C TRP A 3 30.69 -3.86 1.86
N PRO A 4 29.35 -3.96 1.77
CA PRO A 4 28.47 -3.52 2.84
C PRO A 4 28.82 -4.29 4.12
N SER A 5 29.19 -3.56 5.17
CA SER A 5 29.47 -4.13 6.48
C SER A 5 28.17 -4.64 7.08
N LEU A 6 28.11 -5.94 7.38
CA LEU A 6 27.03 -6.52 8.16
C LEU A 6 27.13 -5.96 9.59
N GLY A 7 26.22 -5.07 9.95
CA GLY A 7 26.03 -4.62 11.33
C GLY A 7 25.07 -5.55 12.06
N ASP A 8 25.23 -5.69 13.37
CA ASP A 8 24.30 -6.45 14.22
C ASP A 8 22.93 -5.75 14.37
N GLU A 9 22.86 -4.44 14.11
CA GLU A 9 21.63 -3.66 14.23
C GLU A 9 20.95 -3.40 12.87
N PRO A 10 19.61 -3.45 12.81
CA PRO A 10 18.87 -3.11 11.60
C PRO A 10 19.01 -1.62 11.27
N LEU A 11 19.20 -1.31 9.99
CA LEU A 11 19.32 0.07 9.51
C LEU A 11 17.98 0.82 9.60
N ASN A 12 18.04 2.10 9.97
CA ASN A 12 16.85 2.95 10.04
C ASN A 12 16.50 3.52 8.66
N GLU A 13 15.33 3.13 8.16
CA GLU A 13 14.89 3.42 6.80
C GLU A 13 14.50 4.88 6.53
N TYR A 14 14.40 5.70 7.58
CA TYR A 14 14.02 7.11 7.49
C TYR A 14 15.21 8.06 7.59
N SER A 15 16.28 7.65 8.27
CA SER A 15 17.47 8.46 8.46
C SER A 15 18.64 8.02 7.57
N THR A 16 18.68 6.75 7.16
CA THR A 16 19.78 6.22 6.35
C THR A 16 19.68 6.70 4.90
N PRO A 17 20.65 7.50 4.41
CA PRO A 17 20.69 7.92 3.01
C PRO A 17 21.15 6.76 2.11
N PHE A 18 20.76 6.81 0.84
CA PHE A 18 21.17 5.84 -0.20
C PHE A 18 20.79 4.37 0.10
N LEU A 19 19.73 4.16 0.88
CA LEU A 19 19.23 2.83 1.25
C LEU A 19 18.86 1.99 0.03
N ALA A 20 18.26 2.60 -1.01
CA ALA A 20 17.86 1.86 -2.21
C ALA A 20 19.08 1.35 -3.00
N THR A 21 20.13 2.16 -3.06
CA THR A 21 21.42 1.80 -3.68
C THR A 21 22.09 0.66 -2.91
N MET A 22 22.05 0.69 -1.57
CA MET A 22 22.57 -0.40 -0.74
C MET A 22 21.77 -1.70 -0.88
N ALA A 23 20.44 -1.60 -0.94
CA ALA A 23 19.56 -2.76 -1.07
C ALA A 23 19.58 -3.38 -2.47
N PHE A 24 19.76 -2.56 -3.51
CA PHE A 24 19.77 -2.98 -4.92
C PHE A 24 20.96 -2.41 -5.70
N PRO A 25 22.21 -2.80 -5.39
CA PRO A 25 23.39 -2.27 -6.08
C PRO A 25 23.36 -2.51 -7.60
N SER A 26 22.77 -3.62 -8.03
CA SER A 26 22.60 -3.96 -9.45
C SER A 26 21.64 -3.02 -10.20
N LEU A 27 20.69 -2.39 -9.50
CA LEU A 27 19.75 -1.45 -10.11
C LEU A 27 20.31 -0.03 -10.17
N PHE A 28 21.26 0.29 -9.29
CA PHE A 28 21.87 1.61 -9.12
C PHE A 28 23.41 1.55 -9.26
N PRO A 29 23.96 1.20 -10.43
CA PRO A 29 25.41 1.07 -10.61
C PRO A 29 26.16 2.38 -10.33
N ASP A 30 25.56 3.53 -10.69
CA ASP A 30 26.17 4.85 -10.50
C ASP A 30 25.79 5.51 -9.17
N SER A 31 25.00 4.86 -8.31
CA SER A 31 24.37 5.44 -7.09
C SER A 31 23.52 6.70 -7.31
N ARG A 32 23.22 7.04 -8.57
CA ARG A 32 22.40 8.19 -8.96
C ARG A 32 20.92 7.81 -9.02
N GLY A 33 20.06 8.79 -8.75
CA GLY A 33 18.61 8.62 -8.83
C GLY A 33 17.98 7.82 -7.68
N ASP A 34 18.72 7.60 -6.59
CA ASP A 34 18.21 6.93 -5.41
C ASP A 34 17.02 7.71 -4.78
N PRO A 35 15.85 7.09 -4.59
CA PRO A 35 14.67 7.76 -4.05
C PRO A 35 14.81 8.15 -2.56
N THR A 36 15.77 7.54 -1.86
CA THR A 36 16.12 7.78 -0.45
C THR A 36 17.24 8.81 -0.27
N ASN A 37 17.79 9.36 -1.36
CA ASN A 37 18.74 10.47 -1.26
C ASN A 37 18.04 11.74 -0.73
N PRO A 38 18.51 12.33 0.40
CA PRO A 38 17.93 13.54 0.97
C PRO A 38 18.31 14.82 0.19
N CYS A 39 19.40 14.79 -0.60
CA CYS A 39 20.00 15.97 -1.23
C CYS A 39 19.38 16.33 -2.59
N LEU A 40 18.05 16.34 -2.71
CA LEU A 40 17.37 16.72 -3.96
C LEU A 40 17.13 18.23 -4.02
N LEU A 41 17.34 18.81 -5.20
CA LEU A 41 17.06 20.23 -5.49
C LEU A 41 15.58 20.60 -5.37
N HIS A 42 14.69 19.62 -5.58
CA HIS A 42 13.25 19.81 -5.49
C HIS A 42 12.63 18.80 -4.53
N ASN A 43 11.67 19.28 -3.72
CA ASN A 43 10.91 18.42 -2.83
C ASN A 43 9.89 17.60 -3.64
N VAL A 44 10.20 16.32 -3.85
CA VAL A 44 9.33 15.36 -4.54
C VAL A 44 8.99 14.24 -3.57
N THR A 45 7.72 13.85 -3.53
CA THR A 45 7.26 12.74 -2.67
C THR A 45 7.94 11.43 -3.04
N PHE A 46 8.19 10.58 -2.05
CA PHE A 46 8.83 9.27 -2.28
C PHE A 46 8.07 8.42 -3.31
N SER A 47 6.73 8.44 -3.26
CA SER A 47 5.88 7.73 -4.22
C SER A 47 6.10 8.18 -5.67
N SER A 48 6.26 9.49 -5.91
CA SER A 48 6.57 10.00 -7.26
C SER A 48 7.96 9.59 -7.72
N LYS A 49 8.96 9.57 -6.83
CA LYS A 49 10.31 9.11 -7.17
C LYS A 49 10.30 7.64 -7.59
N VAL A 50 9.62 6.78 -6.82
CA VAL A 50 9.45 5.36 -7.15
C VAL A 50 8.70 5.19 -8.48
N GLN A 51 7.62 5.96 -8.70
CA GLN A 51 6.87 5.90 -9.96
C GLN A 51 7.75 6.25 -11.16
N HIS A 52 8.63 7.23 -11.03
CA HIS A 52 9.59 7.57 -12.07
C HIS A 52 10.56 6.42 -12.35
N LEU A 53 11.09 5.77 -11.30
CA LEU A 53 11.99 4.62 -11.44
C LEU A 53 11.31 3.42 -12.12
N ILE A 54 10.05 3.12 -11.77
CA ILE A 54 9.31 2.02 -12.42
C ILE A 54 9.07 2.31 -13.91
N LYS A 55 8.83 3.57 -14.28
CA LYS A 55 8.64 4.00 -15.67
C LYS A 55 9.94 4.16 -16.45
N PHE A 56 11.08 4.16 -15.77
CA PHE A 56 12.37 4.37 -16.38
C PHE A 56 12.71 3.21 -17.32
N ALA A 57 13.02 3.57 -18.56
CA ALA A 57 13.32 2.64 -19.63
C ALA A 57 14.67 3.00 -20.25
N GLU A 58 15.50 1.99 -20.43
CA GLU A 58 16.76 2.12 -21.17
C GLU A 58 16.62 1.43 -22.52
N LYS A 59 17.37 1.92 -23.51
CA LYS A 59 17.40 1.34 -24.84
C LYS A 59 18.68 0.52 -24.98
N ASN A 60 18.55 -0.80 -24.88
CA ASN A 60 19.63 -1.76 -25.10
C ASN A 60 19.32 -2.55 -26.37
N ASP A 61 20.24 -2.60 -27.33
CA ASP A 61 20.11 -3.35 -28.59
C ASP A 61 18.77 -3.11 -29.31
N ASN A 62 18.37 -1.84 -29.44
CA ASN A 62 17.10 -1.40 -30.02
C ASN A 62 15.81 -1.86 -29.29
N LYS A 63 15.91 -2.46 -28.11
CA LYS A 63 14.77 -2.84 -27.27
C LYS A 63 14.68 -1.95 -26.03
N TRP A 64 13.46 -1.60 -25.64
CA TRP A 64 13.19 -0.93 -24.37
C TRP A 64 13.26 -1.95 -23.22
N VAL A 65 14.13 -1.68 -22.25
CA VAL A 65 14.34 -2.49 -21.05
C VAL A 65 13.98 -1.67 -19.83
N TYR A 66 12.99 -2.14 -19.07
CA TYR A 66 12.53 -1.52 -17.83
C TYR A 66 13.20 -2.19 -16.64
N ARG A 67 14.45 -1.81 -16.33
CA ARG A 67 15.26 -2.49 -15.30
C ARG A 67 14.56 -2.58 -13.93
N PHE A 68 13.97 -1.48 -13.46
CA PHE A 68 13.31 -1.43 -12.15
C PHE A 68 11.99 -2.20 -12.11
N ALA A 69 11.17 -2.09 -13.15
CA ALA A 69 9.89 -2.81 -13.23
C ALA A 69 10.08 -4.32 -13.42
N SER A 70 11.15 -4.72 -14.12
CA SER A 70 11.45 -6.14 -14.39
C SER A 70 12.11 -6.85 -13.20
N HIS A 71 12.59 -6.10 -12.19
CA HIS A 71 13.28 -6.70 -11.05
C HIS A 71 12.27 -7.34 -10.07
N PRO A 72 12.44 -8.63 -9.71
CA PRO A 72 11.41 -9.39 -9.00
C PRO A 72 11.10 -8.85 -7.60
N ARG A 73 12.05 -8.16 -6.95
CA ARG A 73 11.91 -7.69 -5.55
C ARG A 73 11.72 -6.18 -5.40
N PHE A 74 12.00 -5.40 -6.45
CA PHE A 74 12.06 -3.94 -6.32
C PHE A 74 10.67 -3.34 -6.11
N SER A 75 9.68 -3.83 -6.86
CA SER A 75 8.29 -3.41 -6.76
C SER A 75 7.71 -3.66 -5.36
N TYR A 76 7.95 -4.85 -4.80
CA TYR A 76 7.52 -5.21 -3.45
C TYR A 76 8.19 -4.37 -2.38
N TRP A 77 9.52 -4.21 -2.46
CA TRP A 77 10.26 -3.36 -1.52
C TRP A 77 9.74 -1.92 -1.56
N ALA A 78 9.53 -1.37 -2.76
CA ALA A 78 9.06 0.00 -2.90
C ALA A 78 7.62 0.18 -2.40
N LEU A 79 6.75 -0.80 -2.64
CA LEU A 79 5.38 -0.80 -2.14
C LEU A 79 5.34 -0.84 -0.61
N ASP A 80 6.11 -1.76 0.00
CA ASP A 80 6.23 -1.88 1.45
C ASP A 80 6.74 -0.58 2.08
N MET A 81 7.77 0.03 1.48
CA MET A 81 8.29 1.33 1.93
C MET A 81 7.23 2.45 1.84
N ILE A 82 6.45 2.50 0.76
CA ILE A 82 5.37 3.48 0.60
C ILE A 82 4.27 3.26 1.66
N GLN A 83 3.87 2.01 1.89
CA GLN A 83 2.84 1.66 2.87
C GLN A 83 3.28 2.05 4.29
N ARG A 84 4.52 1.72 4.67
CA ARG A 84 5.06 2.05 6.01
C ARG A 84 5.21 3.56 6.21
N ARG A 85 5.68 4.30 5.20
CA ARG A 85 5.72 5.78 5.23
C ARG A 85 4.32 6.38 5.37
N ARG A 86 3.31 5.86 4.67
CA ARG A 86 1.91 6.32 4.80
C ARG A 86 1.34 6.01 6.17
N ALA A 87 1.61 4.84 6.74
CA ALA A 87 1.16 4.48 8.08
C ALA A 87 1.71 5.45 9.14
N LEU A 88 3.00 5.80 9.07
CA LEU A 88 3.60 6.81 9.96
C LEU A 88 3.02 8.22 9.76
N GLN A 89 2.72 8.61 8.52
CA GLN A 89 2.06 9.90 8.27
C GLN A 89 0.66 9.94 8.88
N GLN A 90 -0.11 8.85 8.78
CA GLN A 90 -1.44 8.78 9.38
C GLN A 90 -1.37 8.79 10.92
N SER A 91 -0.41 8.11 11.53
CA SER A 91 -0.22 8.16 12.98
C SER A 91 0.18 9.57 13.46
N ALA A 92 1.04 10.26 12.72
CA ALA A 92 1.39 11.65 13.02
C ALA A 92 0.18 12.61 12.90
N ILE A 93 -0.70 12.39 11.91
CA ILE A 93 -1.94 13.18 11.75
C ILE A 93 -2.91 12.89 12.91
N PHE A 94 -3.04 11.62 13.29
CA PHE A 94 -3.87 11.22 14.42
C PHE A 94 -3.49 11.96 15.71
N LEU A 95 -2.19 12.01 16.03
CA LEU A 95 -1.69 12.73 17.21
C LEU A 95 -1.95 14.24 17.13
N LYS A 96 -1.80 14.85 15.94
CA LYS A 96 -2.06 16.29 15.75
C LYS A 96 -3.53 16.67 15.89
N GLN A 97 -4.44 15.81 15.44
CA GLN A 97 -5.88 16.10 15.43
C GLN A 97 -6.57 15.77 16.77
N ASN A 98 -5.91 15.04 17.67
CA ASN A 98 -6.42 14.72 19.00
C ASN A 98 -5.50 15.32 20.08
N PRO A 99 -5.49 16.65 20.28
CA PRO A 99 -4.61 17.31 21.25
C PRO A 99 -4.85 16.86 22.71
N ALA A 100 -6.07 16.41 23.04
CA ALA A 100 -6.39 15.81 24.34
C ALA A 100 -5.66 14.46 24.59
N GLU A 101 -5.27 13.76 23.53
CA GLU A 101 -4.48 12.52 23.57
C GLU A 101 -2.99 12.76 23.25
N ALA A 102 -2.60 13.98 22.85
CA ALA A 102 -1.23 14.33 22.47
C ALA A 102 -0.24 14.42 23.66
N HIS A 103 -0.75 14.43 24.90
CA HIS A 103 0.05 14.32 26.12
C HIS A 103 0.43 12.88 26.47
N LEU A 104 -0.15 11.88 25.80
CA LEU A 104 0.14 10.47 26.05
C LEU A 104 1.46 10.08 25.40
N THR A 105 2.41 9.64 26.20
CA THR A 105 3.68 9.09 25.72
C THR A 105 3.42 7.79 24.93
N ILE A 106 4.33 7.40 24.02
CA ILE A 106 4.20 6.15 23.24
C ILE A 106 3.95 4.94 24.14
N ASP A 107 4.53 4.91 25.33
CA ASP A 107 4.35 3.81 26.29
C ASP A 107 2.96 3.83 26.94
N GLN A 108 2.40 5.01 27.23
CA GLN A 108 1.01 5.13 27.69
C GLN A 108 0.01 4.73 26.59
N LEU A 109 0.33 5.01 25.32
CA LEU A 109 -0.48 4.52 24.18
C LEU A 109 -0.42 2.99 24.04
N LYS A 110 0.73 2.36 24.32
CA LYS A 110 0.85 0.90 24.37
C LYS A 110 0.04 0.33 25.54
N ASP A 111 0.12 0.96 26.71
CA ASP A 111 -0.64 0.54 27.89
C ASP A 111 -2.15 0.68 27.66
N MET A 112 -2.60 1.75 26.98
CA MET A 112 -4.00 1.93 26.58
C MET A 112 -4.46 0.95 25.50
N ALA A 113 -3.57 0.54 24.58
CA ALA A 113 -3.89 -0.50 23.61
C ALA A 113 -4.05 -1.87 24.28
N ASN A 114 -3.27 -2.12 25.34
CA ASN A 114 -3.29 -3.35 26.13
C ASN A 114 -4.42 -3.35 27.19
N ALA A 115 -4.83 -2.18 27.68
CA ALA A 115 -5.93 -2.02 28.62
C ALA A 115 -7.29 -2.01 27.89
N ASN A 116 -8.34 -2.44 28.59
CA ASN A 116 -9.67 -2.71 28.05
C ASN A 116 -10.43 -1.47 27.49
N ASP A 117 -9.83 -0.26 27.56
CA ASP A 117 -10.31 0.97 26.90
C ASP A 117 -9.96 1.05 25.40
N SER A 118 -9.29 0.00 24.90
CA SER A 118 -8.83 -0.15 23.53
C SER A 118 -9.93 0.10 22.48
N TYR A 119 -11.22 -0.19 22.75
CA TYR A 119 -12.26 -0.08 21.72
C TYR A 119 -12.49 1.36 21.21
N THR A 120 -12.58 2.35 22.10
CA THR A 120 -12.83 3.74 21.70
C THR A 120 -11.61 4.32 20.96
N PHE A 121 -10.42 4.05 21.46
CA PHE A 121 -9.15 4.42 20.84
C PHE A 121 -8.95 3.73 19.48
N MET A 122 -9.17 2.43 19.40
CA MET A 122 -9.11 1.65 18.15
C MET A 122 -10.16 2.12 17.14
N SER A 123 -11.36 2.50 17.57
CA SER A 123 -12.37 3.05 16.65
C SER A 123 -11.91 4.38 16.03
N LYS A 124 -11.26 5.27 16.80
CA LYS A 124 -10.68 6.51 16.28
C LYS A 124 -9.52 6.19 15.33
N LEU A 125 -8.59 5.34 15.77
CA LEU A 125 -7.42 4.94 14.99
C LEU A 125 -7.80 4.26 13.66
N SER A 126 -8.84 3.42 13.68
CA SER A 126 -9.34 2.70 12.50
C SER A 126 -9.75 3.65 11.36
N ARG A 127 -10.27 4.84 11.68
CA ARG A 127 -10.67 5.85 10.69
C ARG A 127 -9.47 6.42 9.94
N TYR A 128 -8.35 6.63 10.64
CA TYR A 128 -7.10 7.11 10.04
C TYR A 128 -6.39 6.01 9.25
N VAL A 129 -6.42 4.76 9.75
CA VAL A 129 -5.88 3.58 9.05
C VAL A 129 -6.66 3.28 7.76
N GLY A 130 -7.93 3.69 7.65
CA GLY A 130 -8.72 3.58 6.43
C GLY A 130 -8.16 4.34 5.22
N ASN A 131 -7.24 5.28 5.43
CA ASN A 131 -6.53 5.98 4.35
C ASN A 131 -5.28 5.21 3.86
N VAL A 132 -4.88 4.13 4.55
CA VAL A 132 -3.80 3.24 4.14
C VAL A 132 -4.38 2.16 3.21
N THR A 133 -4.07 2.26 1.92
CA THR A 133 -4.52 1.31 0.89
C THR A 133 -4.18 -0.13 1.27
N GLY A 134 -5.19 -1.01 1.25
CA GLY A 134 -5.04 -2.44 1.55
C GLY A 134 -5.27 -2.82 3.02
N SER A 135 -5.44 -1.85 3.92
CA SER A 135 -5.81 -2.14 5.31
C SER A 135 -7.25 -2.68 5.43
N PRO A 136 -7.59 -3.43 6.49
CA PRO A 136 -8.97 -3.86 6.73
C PRO A 136 -9.96 -2.69 6.76
N SER A 137 -9.58 -1.57 7.39
CA SER A 137 -10.38 -0.34 7.43
C SER A 137 -10.57 0.28 6.04
N TYR A 138 -9.55 0.22 5.17
CA TYR A 138 -9.66 0.68 3.78
C TYR A 138 -10.70 -0.14 3.03
N TRP A 139 -10.63 -1.47 3.11
CA TRP A 139 -11.61 -2.36 2.46
C TRP A 139 -13.02 -2.18 3.02
N PHE A 140 -13.15 -1.99 4.33
CA PHE A 140 -14.43 -1.66 4.94
C PHE A 140 -15.02 -0.37 4.38
N LYS A 141 -14.21 0.70 4.27
CA LYS A 141 -14.63 1.98 3.67
C LYS A 141 -15.08 1.79 2.22
N ILE A 142 -14.27 1.12 1.39
CA ILE A 142 -14.61 0.85 -0.02
C ILE A 142 -15.91 0.04 -0.12
N ARG A 143 -16.13 -0.93 0.77
CA ARG A 143 -17.39 -1.70 0.81
C ARG A 143 -18.60 -0.82 1.11
N GLU A 144 -18.50 0.07 2.09
CA GLU A 144 -19.61 0.95 2.46
C GLU A 144 -19.85 2.02 1.37
N ASP A 145 -18.80 2.55 0.74
CA ASP A 145 -18.92 3.45 -0.43
C ASP A 145 -19.63 2.74 -1.59
N LEU A 146 -19.27 1.48 -1.85
CA LEU A 146 -19.90 0.65 -2.88
C LEU A 146 -21.39 0.42 -2.59
N LYS A 147 -21.74 0.12 -1.34
CA LYS A 147 -23.15 -0.01 -0.92
C LYS A 147 -23.92 1.30 -1.11
N ALA A 148 -23.31 2.44 -0.78
CA ALA A 148 -23.93 3.74 -0.99
C ALA A 148 -24.21 4.01 -2.48
N ILE A 149 -23.25 3.68 -3.35
CA ILE A 149 -23.43 3.78 -4.82
C ILE A 149 -24.55 2.86 -5.29
N ILE A 150 -24.62 1.62 -4.81
CA ILE A 150 -25.67 0.66 -5.16
C ILE A 150 -27.04 1.16 -4.70
N SER A 151 -27.12 1.72 -3.48
CA SER A 151 -28.36 2.30 -2.95
C SER A 151 -28.84 3.48 -3.81
N GLN A 152 -27.91 4.34 -4.26
CA GLN A 152 -28.24 5.52 -5.05
C GLN A 152 -28.56 5.21 -6.52
N LYS A 153 -27.75 4.35 -7.17
CA LYS A 153 -27.84 4.09 -8.62
C LYS A 153 -28.58 2.80 -8.98
N GLY A 154 -28.90 1.96 -8.00
CA GLY A 154 -29.45 0.61 -8.19
C GLY A 154 -28.36 -0.45 -8.39
N ALA A 155 -28.78 -1.72 -8.38
CA ALA A 155 -27.88 -2.87 -8.50
C ALA A 155 -27.13 -2.84 -9.86
N PRO A 156 -25.78 -2.84 -9.85
CA PRO A 156 -25.01 -2.86 -11.08
C PRO A 156 -25.01 -4.26 -11.71
N THR A 157 -24.79 -4.30 -13.02
CA THR A 157 -24.35 -5.50 -13.72
C THR A 157 -22.86 -5.67 -13.46
N ILE A 158 -22.48 -6.69 -12.70
CA ILE A 158 -21.09 -6.96 -12.33
C ILE A 158 -20.47 -7.89 -13.38
N PHE A 159 -19.31 -7.52 -13.90
CA PHE A 159 -18.50 -8.38 -14.76
C PHE A 159 -17.20 -8.72 -14.03
N PHE A 160 -16.90 -10.02 -13.94
CA PHE A 160 -15.69 -10.54 -13.33
C PHE A 160 -14.77 -11.09 -14.43
N THR A 161 -13.50 -10.69 -14.38
CA THR A 161 -12.43 -11.33 -15.15
C THR A 161 -11.60 -12.16 -14.18
N PHE A 162 -11.67 -13.49 -14.30
CA PHE A 162 -10.83 -14.40 -13.54
C PHE A 162 -9.56 -14.70 -14.33
N SER A 163 -8.41 -14.71 -13.64
CA SER A 163 -7.18 -15.30 -14.16
C SER A 163 -7.19 -16.81 -13.95
N ALA A 164 -6.40 -17.56 -14.72
CA ALA A 164 -6.27 -19.01 -14.58
C ALA A 164 -5.84 -19.44 -13.16
N ALA A 165 -5.10 -18.59 -12.44
CA ALA A 165 -4.69 -18.81 -11.05
C ALA A 165 -5.89 -18.78 -10.07
N ASP A 166 -6.93 -18.00 -10.38
CA ASP A 166 -8.11 -17.82 -9.51
C ASP A 166 -9.06 -19.01 -9.58
N LEU A 167 -8.96 -19.81 -10.63
CA LEU A 167 -9.73 -21.04 -10.86
C LEU A 167 -9.13 -22.26 -10.16
N HIS A 168 -7.89 -22.18 -9.66
CA HIS A 168 -7.16 -23.34 -9.12
C HIS A 168 -7.58 -23.71 -7.69
N GLY A 169 -8.22 -22.80 -6.94
CA GLY A 169 -8.72 -23.04 -5.59
C GLY A 169 -10.22 -23.34 -5.58
N LEU A 170 -10.62 -24.62 -5.53
CA LEU A 170 -12.03 -25.05 -5.46
C LEU A 170 -12.85 -24.41 -4.32
N ASN A 171 -12.20 -23.92 -3.27
CA ASN A 171 -12.85 -23.29 -2.12
C ASN A 171 -13.22 -21.80 -2.35
N SER A 172 -12.57 -21.11 -3.30
CA SER A 172 -12.80 -19.69 -3.56
C SER A 172 -14.09 -19.43 -4.36
N ILE A 173 -14.51 -20.41 -5.17
CA ILE A 173 -15.67 -20.29 -6.08
C ILE A 173 -16.99 -20.45 -5.32
N HIS A 174 -17.04 -21.30 -4.29
CA HIS A 174 -18.27 -21.63 -3.55
C HIS A 174 -18.79 -20.46 -2.69
N TYR A 175 -17.91 -19.68 -2.06
CA TYR A 175 -18.31 -18.46 -1.32
C TYR A 175 -18.82 -17.36 -2.26
N PHE A 176 -18.40 -17.35 -3.54
CA PHE A 176 -18.71 -16.31 -4.51
C PHE A 176 -20.09 -16.47 -5.16
N ILE A 177 -20.54 -17.70 -5.39
CA ILE A 177 -21.89 -17.99 -5.95
C ILE A 177 -23.00 -17.50 -5.02
N TYR A 178 -22.78 -17.53 -3.70
CA TYR A 178 -23.78 -17.13 -2.70
C TYR A 178 -24.12 -15.62 -2.76
N ILE A 179 -23.18 -14.78 -3.21
CA ILE A 179 -23.40 -13.32 -3.35
C ILE A 179 -24.24 -13.00 -4.59
N LEU A 180 -24.20 -13.85 -5.63
CA LEU A 180 -24.89 -13.63 -6.90
C LEU A 180 -26.39 -13.95 -6.87
N MET A 181 -26.86 -14.77 -5.93
CA MET A 181 -28.25 -15.26 -5.92
C MET A 181 -29.31 -14.30 -5.31
N ILE A 182 -28.93 -13.14 -4.79
CA ILE A 182 -29.85 -12.32 -3.96
C ILE A 182 -30.52 -11.13 -4.70
N CYS A 183 -30.16 -10.79 -5.95
CA CYS A 183 -30.67 -9.53 -6.54
C CYS A 183 -31.39 -9.68 -7.90
N PRO A 184 -32.70 -9.35 -8.00
CA PRO A 184 -33.42 -9.29 -9.27
C PRO A 184 -32.88 -8.16 -10.16
N GLN A 185 -32.50 -8.51 -11.38
CA GLN A 185 -31.89 -7.63 -12.38
C GLN A 185 -32.84 -6.53 -12.87
N LYS A 186 -32.80 -5.33 -12.26
CA LYS A 186 -33.37 -4.11 -12.88
C LYS A 186 -32.56 -2.85 -12.55
N LYS A 187 -31.50 -2.59 -13.33
CA LYS A 187 -31.10 -1.29 -13.94
C LYS A 187 -29.66 -1.37 -14.48
N LYS A 188 -29.41 -0.70 -15.60
CA LYS A 188 -28.20 -0.84 -16.43
C LYS A 188 -27.09 0.13 -16.03
N TRP A 189 -26.16 -0.30 -15.16
CA TRP A 189 -24.81 0.29 -15.06
C TRP A 189 -23.80 -0.86 -14.87
N LYS A 190 -22.69 -0.84 -15.62
CA LYS A 190 -21.67 -1.90 -15.60
C LYS A 190 -20.56 -1.57 -14.61
N MET A 191 -20.19 -2.54 -13.79
CA MET A 191 -19.06 -2.44 -12.86
C MET A 191 -18.07 -3.58 -13.14
N CYS A 192 -16.83 -3.23 -13.49
CA CYS A 192 -15.76 -4.19 -13.71
C CYS A 192 -14.96 -4.32 -12.41
N ILE A 193 -14.86 -5.53 -11.86
CA ILE A 193 -14.03 -5.83 -10.70
C ILE A 193 -12.93 -6.77 -11.17
N THR A 194 -11.70 -6.29 -11.20
CA THR A 194 -10.51 -7.11 -11.47
C THR A 194 -9.99 -7.63 -10.13
N ILE A 195 -10.10 -8.93 -9.91
CA ILE A 195 -9.50 -9.59 -8.76
C ILE A 195 -8.07 -9.96 -9.18
N HIS A 196 -7.09 -9.22 -8.65
CA HIS A 196 -5.70 -9.64 -8.71
C HIS A 196 -5.39 -10.39 -7.42
N THR A 197 -5.42 -11.71 -7.50
CA THR A 197 -4.88 -12.56 -6.44
C THR A 197 -3.36 -12.48 -6.54
N LEU A 198 -2.72 -11.95 -5.48
CA LEU A 198 -1.27 -12.04 -5.28
C LEU A 198 -0.90 -13.44 -4.79
#